data_AF-A0A6L9L3I2-F1
#
_entry.id   AF-A0A6L9L3I2-F1
#
_cell.length_a   1.000
_cell.length_b   1.000
_cell.length_c   1.000
_cell.angle_alpha   90.00
_cell.angle_beta   90.00
_cell.angle_gamma   90.00
#
_symmetry.space_group_name_H-M   'P 1'
#
loop_
_entity.id
_entity.type
_entity.pdbx_description
1 polymer ?
#
loop_
_entity_poly.entity_id
_entity_poly.type
_entity_poly.pdbx_seq_one_letter_code
_entity_poly.pdbx_strand_id
1 'polypeptide(L)'
;MQKRSLLCSLIGCLSTLSAYSQTCLLSYQTRLDELLPKAILEKHYTANLSTAQLRYRKSASNYAKYDTYEYVWPSGRTMPQKIGKQTLDIPDNNRIGIGWINEINPKYHPDPLNYFKNFYRTATDAEKKKAAELIDKKLAEKGGTPIDKAAGKAVSGIVVNHAGYEPIAGIGDAATWDFTSNQLIVLKGRVTFQVISRIGTDVKANQALAKKLAAEVLAKCPKS
;
A
#
# COMPACT_ATOMS: atom_id res chain seq x y z
N MET A 1 -17.79 22.73 -54.74
CA MET A 1 -16.59 22.14 -54.10
C MET A 1 -16.49 22.64 -52.66
N GLN A 2 -16.79 21.80 -51.67
CA GLN A 2 -16.43 22.07 -50.28
C GLN A 2 -16.16 20.73 -49.59
N LYS A 3 -14.88 20.40 -49.42
CA LYS A 3 -14.43 19.25 -48.61
C LYS A 3 -14.54 19.67 -47.15
N ARG A 4 -15.41 19.01 -46.37
CA ARG A 4 -15.37 19.05 -44.90
C ARG A 4 -14.55 17.87 -44.42
N SER A 5 -13.32 18.15 -43.99
CA SER A 5 -12.49 17.22 -43.23
C SER A 5 -13.13 16.97 -41.87
N LEU A 6 -13.46 15.71 -41.56
CA LEU A 6 -13.68 15.26 -40.19
C LEU A 6 -12.31 15.13 -39.50
N LEU A 7 -11.97 16.09 -38.64
CA LEU A 7 -11.07 15.84 -37.52
C LEU A 7 -11.93 15.24 -36.40
N CYS A 8 -11.83 13.93 -36.18
CA CYS A 8 -12.39 13.29 -35.00
C CYS A 8 -11.34 13.36 -33.89
N SER A 9 -11.67 14.10 -32.83
CA SER A 9 -10.84 14.39 -31.65
C SER A 9 -10.33 13.13 -30.95
N LEU A 10 -9.00 13.04 -30.81
CA LEU A 10 -8.24 12.00 -30.10
C LEU A 10 -8.37 12.05 -28.56
N ILE A 11 -9.26 12.88 -28.01
CA ILE A 11 -9.35 13.14 -26.55
C ILE A 11 -10.30 12.16 -25.83
N GLY A 12 -11.17 11.45 -26.56
CA GLY A 12 -12.19 10.57 -25.97
C GLY A 12 -11.73 9.16 -25.60
N CYS A 13 -10.54 8.73 -26.03
CA CYS A 13 -10.09 7.34 -25.85
C CYS A 13 -9.34 7.09 -24.54
N LEU A 14 -8.73 8.11 -23.92
CA LEU A 14 -7.93 7.91 -22.70
C LEU A 14 -8.77 7.73 -21.41
N SER A 15 -9.96 8.32 -21.36
CA SER A 15 -10.82 8.33 -20.17
C SER A 15 -11.57 7.01 -19.95
N THR A 16 -11.96 6.31 -21.01
CA THR A 16 -12.64 5.00 -20.93
C THR A 16 -11.70 3.87 -20.51
N LEU A 17 -10.42 3.95 -20.89
CA LEU A 17 -9.40 2.93 -20.64
C LEU A 17 -8.94 2.90 -19.17
N SER A 18 -8.82 4.07 -18.54
CA SER A 18 -8.51 4.17 -17.11
C SER A 18 -9.64 3.57 -16.26
N ALA A 19 -10.89 3.83 -16.63
CA ALA A 19 -12.08 3.33 -15.93
C ALA A 19 -12.16 1.79 -15.93
N TYR A 20 -11.81 1.12 -17.03
CA TYR A 20 -11.84 -0.35 -17.11
C TYR A 20 -10.87 -1.01 -16.13
N SER A 21 -9.61 -0.58 -16.11
CA SER A 21 -8.59 -1.14 -15.20
C SER A 21 -8.94 -0.91 -13.72
N GLN A 22 -9.59 0.22 -13.42
CA GLN A 22 -10.11 0.54 -12.09
C GLN A 22 -11.25 -0.40 -11.70
N THR A 23 -12.25 -0.60 -12.57
CA THR A 23 -13.35 -1.53 -12.31
C THR A 23 -12.88 -2.97 -12.17
N CYS A 24 -11.85 -3.36 -12.93
CA CYS A 24 -11.26 -4.70 -12.85
C CYS A 24 -10.66 -4.98 -11.47
N LEU A 25 -9.73 -4.14 -10.98
CA LEU A 25 -9.07 -4.38 -9.70
C LEU A 25 -10.06 -4.34 -8.52
N LEU A 26 -11.01 -3.40 -8.53
CA LEU A 26 -12.02 -3.30 -7.47
C LEU A 26 -12.91 -4.54 -7.38
N SER A 27 -13.17 -5.23 -8.51
CA SER A 27 -13.95 -6.47 -8.52
C SER A 27 -13.30 -7.63 -7.75
N TYR A 28 -12.00 -7.53 -7.45
CA TYR A 28 -11.27 -8.54 -6.69
C TYR A 28 -11.23 -8.28 -5.18
N GLN A 29 -11.85 -7.21 -4.66
CA GLN A 29 -11.85 -6.90 -3.22
C GLN A 29 -12.30 -8.09 -2.34
N THR A 30 -13.24 -8.91 -2.82
CA THR A 30 -13.76 -10.09 -2.09
C THR A 30 -13.15 -11.42 -2.55
N ARG A 31 -12.18 -11.37 -3.49
CA ARG A 31 -11.66 -12.52 -4.24
C ARG A 31 -10.14 -12.39 -4.47
N LEU A 32 -9.41 -12.00 -3.43
CA LEU A 32 -7.96 -11.78 -3.48
C LEU A 32 -7.16 -13.03 -3.88
N ASP A 33 -7.69 -14.21 -3.54
CA ASP A 33 -7.19 -15.52 -3.93
C ASP A 33 -7.25 -15.77 -5.45
N GLU A 34 -8.20 -15.17 -6.16
CA GLU A 34 -8.25 -15.22 -7.63
C GLU A 34 -7.27 -14.22 -8.27
N LEU A 35 -7.00 -13.11 -7.58
CA LEU A 35 -6.10 -12.06 -8.06
C LEU A 35 -4.62 -12.47 -7.93
N LEU A 36 -4.25 -13.10 -6.81
CA LEU A 36 -2.88 -13.58 -6.58
C LEU A 36 -2.89 -15.00 -5.99
N PRO A 37 -3.28 -16.02 -6.77
CA PRO A 37 -3.41 -17.39 -6.27
C PRO A 37 -2.06 -17.98 -5.85
N LYS A 38 -2.10 -18.98 -4.95
CA LYS A 38 -0.91 -19.66 -4.45
C LYS A 38 0.08 -20.09 -5.54
N ALA A 39 -0.40 -20.62 -6.66
CA ALA A 39 0.44 -21.05 -7.78
C ALA A 39 1.31 -19.91 -8.35
N ILE A 40 0.81 -18.67 -8.35
CA ILE A 40 1.58 -17.50 -8.78
C ILE A 40 2.60 -17.09 -7.71
N LEU A 41 2.28 -17.25 -6.43
CA LEU A 41 3.24 -17.05 -5.34
C LEU A 41 4.41 -18.04 -5.46
N GLU A 42 4.11 -19.33 -5.64
CA GLU A 42 5.09 -20.41 -5.80
C GLU A 42 5.91 -20.28 -7.09
N LYS A 43 5.34 -19.71 -8.16
CA LYS A 43 6.08 -19.39 -9.40
C LYS A 43 7.23 -18.41 -9.16
N HIS A 44 7.05 -17.43 -8.28
CA HIS A 44 8.01 -16.33 -8.07
C HIS A 44 8.84 -16.45 -6.80
N TYR A 45 8.39 -17.24 -5.82
CA TYR A 45 9.09 -17.53 -4.59
C TYR A 45 9.53 -18.99 -4.57
N THR A 46 10.83 -19.22 -4.77
CA THR A 46 11.41 -20.55 -4.98
C THR A 46 11.59 -21.37 -3.70
N ALA A 47 11.47 -20.74 -2.51
CA ALA A 47 11.55 -21.48 -1.27
C ALA A 47 10.23 -22.22 -0.99
N ASN A 48 10.33 -23.29 -0.20
CA ASN A 48 9.20 -24.17 0.05
C ASN A 48 8.13 -23.47 0.93
N LEU A 49 6.92 -23.30 0.39
CA LEU A 49 5.74 -22.81 1.10
C LEU A 49 4.92 -23.93 1.76
N SER A 50 5.43 -25.17 1.85
CA SER A 50 4.71 -26.32 2.41
C SER A 50 4.31 -26.15 3.88
N THR A 51 5.11 -25.41 4.65
CA THR A 51 4.86 -25.11 6.06
C THR A 51 4.11 -23.78 6.26
N ALA A 52 3.79 -23.08 5.17
CA ALA A 52 3.13 -21.78 5.25
C ALA A 52 1.64 -21.95 5.50
N GLN A 53 1.15 -21.27 6.54
CA GLN A 53 -0.26 -21.20 6.87
C GLN A 53 -0.93 -20.11 6.04
N LEU A 54 -2.05 -20.43 5.39
CA LEU A 54 -2.91 -19.42 4.77
C LEU A 54 -3.59 -18.58 5.87
N ARG A 55 -3.43 -17.27 5.80
CA ARG A 55 -4.22 -16.28 6.54
C ARG A 55 -5.02 -15.46 5.55
N TYR A 56 -6.30 -15.79 5.44
CA TYR A 56 -7.25 -15.06 4.61
C TYR A 56 -8.26 -14.35 5.50
N ARG A 57 -8.15 -13.03 5.59
CA ARG A 57 -9.20 -12.20 6.16
C ARG A 57 -10.24 -11.93 5.08
N LYS A 58 -11.42 -12.55 5.21
CA LYS A 58 -12.62 -12.24 4.40
C LYS A 58 -13.62 -11.49 5.27
N SER A 59 -13.74 -10.19 5.06
CA SER A 59 -14.70 -9.35 5.77
C SER A 59 -16.02 -9.28 5.01
N ALA A 60 -17.05 -8.70 5.65
CA ALA A 60 -18.27 -8.32 4.93
C ALA A 60 -17.94 -7.33 3.79
N SER A 61 -18.75 -7.30 2.75
CA SER A 61 -18.49 -6.56 1.50
C SER A 61 -18.11 -5.09 1.72
N ASN A 62 -18.73 -4.40 2.68
CA ASN A 62 -18.44 -3.00 3.01
C ASN A 62 -17.05 -2.76 3.63
N TYR A 63 -16.39 -3.82 4.11
CA TYR A 63 -15.03 -3.79 4.67
C TYR A 63 -14.01 -4.55 3.82
N ALA A 64 -14.42 -5.19 2.72
CA ALA A 64 -13.56 -6.02 1.88
C ALA A 64 -12.34 -5.27 1.31
N LYS A 65 -12.42 -3.94 1.21
CA LYS A 65 -11.26 -3.08 0.87
C LYS A 65 -10.08 -3.18 1.84
N TYR A 66 -10.25 -3.76 3.02
CA TYR A 66 -9.21 -4.00 4.03
C TYR A 66 -8.82 -5.47 4.17
N ASP A 67 -9.36 -6.34 3.31
CA ASP A 67 -9.07 -7.76 3.34
C ASP A 67 -7.63 -8.05 2.92
N THR A 68 -7.14 -9.21 3.36
CA THR A 68 -5.79 -9.69 3.10
C THR A 68 -5.83 -11.18 2.77
N TYR A 69 -4.99 -11.58 1.83
CA TYR A 69 -4.73 -12.95 1.44
C TYR A 69 -3.23 -13.18 1.45
N GLU A 70 -2.73 -13.87 2.48
CA GLU A 70 -1.29 -14.09 2.66
C GLU A 70 -0.98 -15.49 3.18
N TYR A 71 0.21 -15.98 2.82
CA TYR A 71 0.81 -17.17 3.41
C TYR A 71 1.87 -16.74 4.41
N VAL A 72 1.85 -17.32 5.61
CA VAL A 72 2.70 -16.92 6.74
C VAL A 72 3.43 -18.14 7.31
N TRP A 73 4.72 -18.03 7.57
CA TRP A 73 5.52 -19.11 8.17
C TRP A 73 6.58 -18.57 9.14
N PRO A 74 7.02 -19.39 10.12
CA PRO A 74 8.09 -19.00 11.03
C PRO A 74 9.36 -18.61 10.28
N SER A 75 10.00 -17.55 10.74
CA SER A 75 11.28 -17.06 10.20
C SER A 75 12.46 -17.24 11.16
N GLY A 76 12.17 -17.53 12.44
CA GLY A 76 13.14 -17.47 13.54
C GLY A 76 13.51 -16.04 13.99
N ARG A 77 12.98 -15.00 13.34
CA ARG A 77 13.23 -13.60 13.69
C ARG A 77 12.22 -13.12 14.72
N THR A 78 12.64 -12.15 15.54
CA THR A 78 11.77 -11.39 16.43
C THR A 78 11.89 -9.90 16.16
N MET A 79 10.86 -9.14 16.57
CA MET A 79 10.90 -7.69 16.59
C MET A 79 10.37 -7.16 17.92
N PRO A 80 11.00 -6.12 18.49
CA PRO A 80 10.54 -5.53 19.74
C PRO A 80 9.22 -4.80 19.50
N GLN A 81 8.19 -5.15 20.24
CA GLN A 81 6.92 -4.44 20.25
C GLN A 81 6.60 -3.93 21.66
N LYS A 82 6.27 -2.65 21.74
CA LYS A 82 5.83 -2.03 23.00
C LYS A 82 4.36 -2.36 23.23
N ILE A 83 4.07 -3.07 24.31
CA ILE A 83 2.71 -3.40 24.76
C ILE A 83 2.55 -2.80 26.17
N GLY A 84 1.80 -1.69 26.25
CA GLY A 84 1.73 -0.90 27.47
C GLY A 84 3.10 -0.32 27.88
N LYS A 85 3.58 -0.68 29.07
CA LYS A 85 4.89 -0.24 29.60
C LYS A 85 6.02 -1.22 29.32
N GLN A 86 5.73 -2.41 28.78
CA GLN A 86 6.71 -3.45 28.51
C GLN A 86 7.08 -3.49 27.03
N THR A 87 8.32 -3.87 26.74
CA THR A 87 8.78 -4.24 25.40
C THR A 87 8.86 -5.76 25.36
N LEU A 88 8.11 -6.39 24.45
CA LEU A 88 8.14 -7.82 24.24
C LEU A 88 8.70 -8.11 22.84
N ASP A 89 9.54 -9.12 22.73
CA ASP A 89 9.98 -9.64 21.44
C ASP A 89 8.89 -10.53 20.85
N ILE A 90 8.26 -10.05 19.78
CA ILE A 90 7.24 -10.81 19.05
C ILE A 90 7.84 -11.46 17.81
N PRO A 91 7.32 -12.62 17.36
CA PRO A 91 7.78 -13.25 16.12
C PRO A 91 7.58 -12.36 14.88
N ASP A 92 8.65 -12.11 14.12
CA ASP A 92 8.63 -11.46 12.80
C ASP A 92 8.57 -12.52 11.70
N ASN A 93 7.41 -13.16 11.58
CA ASN A 93 7.19 -14.24 10.62
C ASN A 93 7.42 -13.79 9.17
N ASN A 94 7.83 -14.74 8.33
CA ASN A 94 7.80 -14.51 6.90
C ASN A 94 6.34 -14.46 6.43
N ARG A 95 6.06 -13.60 5.46
CA ARG A 95 4.75 -13.45 4.84
C ARG A 95 4.83 -13.01 3.39
N ILE A 96 3.98 -13.58 2.56
CA ILE A 96 3.85 -13.26 1.14
C ILE A 96 2.36 -13.25 0.75
N GLY A 97 1.93 -12.27 -0.03
CA GLY A 97 0.53 -12.16 -0.40
C GLY A 97 0.10 -10.81 -0.96
N ILE A 98 -1.20 -10.55 -0.88
CA ILE A 98 -1.85 -9.33 -1.35
C ILE A 98 -2.84 -8.83 -0.30
N GLY A 99 -3.02 -7.51 -0.26
CA GLY A 99 -4.00 -6.90 0.61
C GLY A 99 -4.48 -5.54 0.10
N TRP A 100 -5.50 -5.03 0.77
CA TRP A 100 -5.99 -3.66 0.68
C TRP A 100 -6.19 -3.13 -0.73
N ILE A 101 -7.22 -3.60 -1.43
CA ILE A 101 -7.65 -2.96 -2.67
C ILE A 101 -8.60 -1.82 -2.32
N ASN A 102 -8.21 -0.58 -2.58
CA ASN A 102 -9.00 0.60 -2.23
C ASN A 102 -9.08 1.60 -3.39
N GLU A 103 -10.21 2.30 -3.49
CA GLU A 103 -10.38 3.41 -4.43
C GLU A 103 -10.08 4.76 -3.76
N ILE A 104 -9.31 5.60 -4.44
CA ILE A 104 -9.12 7.00 -4.09
C ILE A 104 -10.36 7.80 -4.52
N ASN A 105 -11.10 8.30 -3.53
CA ASN A 105 -12.36 9.00 -3.76
C ASN A 105 -12.17 10.24 -4.66
N PRO A 106 -12.78 10.28 -5.85
CA PRO A 106 -12.59 11.37 -6.81
C PRO A 106 -13.12 12.71 -6.33
N LYS A 107 -14.11 12.74 -5.43
CA LYS A 107 -14.67 13.97 -4.86
C LYS A 107 -13.64 14.73 -4.02
N TYR A 108 -12.80 14.01 -3.28
CA TYR A 108 -11.82 14.61 -2.35
C TYR A 108 -10.42 14.68 -2.95
N HIS A 109 -10.10 13.79 -3.89
CA HIS A 109 -8.79 13.65 -4.49
C HIS A 109 -8.91 13.53 -6.03
N PRO A 110 -9.14 14.64 -6.74
CA PRO A 110 -9.31 14.63 -8.19
C PRO A 110 -8.02 14.22 -8.93
N ASP A 111 -6.85 14.45 -8.34
CA ASP A 111 -5.56 13.95 -8.84
C ASP A 111 -5.06 12.79 -7.97
N PRO A 112 -5.32 11.52 -8.36
CA PRO A 112 -4.93 10.36 -7.57
C PRO A 112 -3.41 10.15 -7.53
N LEU A 113 -2.68 10.55 -8.58
CA LEU A 113 -1.22 10.39 -8.65
C LEU A 113 -0.54 11.35 -7.68
N ASN A 114 -0.95 12.62 -7.68
CA ASN A 114 -0.44 13.60 -6.74
C ASN A 114 -0.85 13.26 -5.29
N TYR A 115 -2.08 12.81 -5.07
CA TYR A 115 -2.51 12.31 -3.75
C TYR A 115 -1.61 11.16 -3.28
N PHE A 116 -1.40 10.14 -4.11
CA PHE A 116 -0.59 8.98 -3.78
C PHE A 116 0.85 9.37 -3.43
N LYS A 117 1.50 10.19 -4.28
CA LYS A 117 2.88 10.64 -4.05
C LYS A 117 3.00 11.46 -2.77
N ASN A 118 2.01 12.28 -2.45
CA ASN A 118 2.03 13.08 -1.22
C ASN A 118 1.73 12.27 0.04
N PHE A 119 0.88 11.25 -0.07
CA PHE A 119 0.52 10.39 1.04
C PHE A 119 1.63 9.37 1.37
N TYR A 120 2.23 8.76 0.34
CA TYR A 120 3.29 7.76 0.45
C TYR A 120 4.67 8.33 0.14
N ARG A 121 5.01 9.48 0.74
CA ARG A 121 6.37 10.04 0.72
C ARG A 121 7.03 9.94 2.08
N THR A 122 8.34 9.96 2.07
CA THR A 122 9.14 10.22 3.27
C THR A 122 9.14 11.74 3.53
N ALA A 123 8.77 12.14 4.75
CA ALA A 123 8.84 13.55 5.15
C ALA A 123 10.32 13.97 5.29
N THR A 124 10.65 15.18 4.85
CA THR A 124 12.00 15.74 5.05
C THR A 124 12.23 16.07 6.53
N ASP A 125 13.48 16.12 6.96
CA ASP A 125 13.79 16.43 8.37
C ASP A 125 13.35 17.84 8.78
N ALA A 126 13.36 18.78 7.84
CA ALA A 126 12.81 20.12 8.05
C ALA A 126 11.28 20.09 8.27
N GLU A 127 10.55 19.28 7.49
CA GLU A 127 9.10 19.10 7.67
C GLU A 127 8.78 18.40 8.99
N LYS A 128 9.55 17.38 9.37
CA LYS A 128 9.42 16.70 10.67
C LYS A 128 9.62 17.68 11.83
N LYS A 129 10.69 18.49 11.76
CA LYS A 129 11.00 19.48 12.79
C LYS A 129 9.89 20.53 12.91
N LYS A 130 9.44 21.08 11.77
CA LYS A 130 8.36 22.07 11.73
C LYS A 130 7.04 21.50 12.25
N ALA A 131 6.74 20.23 11.94
CA ALA A 131 5.55 19.57 12.46
C ALA A 131 5.62 19.37 13.98
N ALA A 132 6.77 18.93 14.51
CA ALA A 132 7.01 18.80 15.94
C ALA A 132 6.82 20.15 16.67
N GLU A 133 7.44 21.22 16.17
CA GLU A 133 7.31 22.58 16.73
C GLU A 133 5.85 23.08 16.72
N LEU A 134 5.12 22.82 15.63
CA LEU A 134 3.71 23.25 15.50
C LEU A 134 2.79 22.47 16.46
N ILE A 135 3.09 21.20 16.69
CA ILE A 135 2.36 20.37 17.65
C ILE A 135 2.66 20.81 19.08
N ASP A 136 3.93 21.03 19.41
CA ASP A 136 4.34 21.51 20.74
C ASP A 136 3.70 22.87 21.05
N LYS A 137 3.70 23.79 20.07
CA LYS A 137 3.01 25.08 20.18
C LYS A 137 1.52 24.91 20.42
N LYS A 138 0.83 24.07 19.65
CA LYS A 138 -0.61 23.83 19.82
C LYS A 138 -0.95 23.12 21.14
N LEU A 139 -0.08 22.25 21.63
CA LEU A 139 -0.23 21.59 22.94
C LEU A 139 0.00 22.55 24.10
N ALA A 140 0.91 23.52 23.95
CA ALA A 140 1.13 24.59 24.91
C ALA A 140 -0.04 25.58 24.93
N GLU A 141 -0.57 25.97 23.76
CA GLU A 141 -1.67 26.93 23.64
C GLU A 141 -3.02 26.36 24.12
N LYS A 142 -3.30 25.08 23.90
CA LYS A 142 -4.62 24.49 24.23
C LYS A 142 -4.81 24.11 25.69
N GLY A 143 -3.78 24.11 26.54
CA GLY A 143 -3.92 23.72 27.94
C GLY A 143 -4.60 22.34 28.10
N GLY A 144 -4.16 21.34 27.33
CA GLY A 144 -4.82 20.04 27.27
C GLY A 144 -4.59 19.17 28.52
N THR A 145 -5.55 18.28 28.79
CA THR A 145 -5.40 17.25 29.82
C THR A 145 -4.19 16.35 29.49
N PRO A 146 -3.64 15.58 30.45
CA PRO A 146 -2.60 14.60 30.16
C PRO A 146 -2.95 13.62 29.02
N ILE A 147 -4.24 13.33 28.83
CA ILE A 147 -4.78 12.47 27.76
C ILE A 147 -4.71 13.18 26.39
N ASP A 148 -5.05 14.46 26.31
CA ASP A 148 -4.95 15.25 25.07
C ASP A 148 -3.49 15.41 24.62
N LYS A 149 -2.59 15.58 25.58
CA LYS A 149 -1.13 15.63 25.34
C LYS A 149 -0.60 14.29 24.83
N ALA A 150 -1.12 13.17 25.33
CA ALA A 150 -0.76 11.83 24.85
C ALA A 150 -1.29 11.54 23.43
N ALA A 151 -2.54 11.92 23.13
CA ALA A 151 -3.12 11.79 21.80
C ALA A 151 -2.40 12.69 20.77
N GLY A 152 -2.07 13.94 21.13
CA GLY A 152 -1.29 14.83 20.29
C GLY A 152 0.11 14.31 19.98
N LYS A 153 0.79 13.69 20.96
CA LYS A 153 2.08 13.02 20.75
C LYS A 153 1.97 11.75 19.90
N ALA A 154 0.89 10.99 20.00
CA ALA A 154 0.67 9.82 19.17
C ALA A 154 0.45 10.20 17.69
N VAL A 155 -0.36 11.24 17.43
CA VAL A 155 -0.54 11.81 16.08
C VAL A 155 0.78 12.40 15.55
N SER A 156 1.56 13.08 16.41
CA SER A 156 2.91 13.56 16.08
C SER A 156 3.85 12.43 15.68
N GLY A 157 3.86 11.33 16.44
CA GLY A 157 4.67 10.15 16.12
C GLY A 157 4.34 9.55 14.76
N ILE A 158 3.07 9.56 14.36
CA ILE A 158 2.65 9.10 13.02
C ILE A 158 3.15 10.05 11.93
N VAL A 159 3.04 11.36 12.13
CA VAL A 159 3.47 12.39 11.15
C VAL A 159 5.00 12.48 11.04
N VAL A 160 5.72 12.37 12.15
CA VAL A 160 7.19 12.51 12.23
C VAL A 160 7.90 11.22 11.80
N ASN A 161 7.30 10.05 12.05
CA ASN A 161 7.86 8.75 11.66
C ASN A 161 7.45 8.29 10.26
N HIS A 162 7.02 9.20 9.36
CA HIS A 162 7.07 8.97 7.91
C HIS A 162 8.52 8.87 7.39
N ALA A 163 9.40 8.15 8.09
CA ALA A 163 10.67 7.63 7.63
C ALA A 163 10.40 6.19 7.21
N GLY A 164 10.01 5.97 5.96
CA GLY A 164 9.57 4.63 5.63
C GLY A 164 9.08 4.40 4.21
N TYR A 165 9.20 5.37 3.32
CA TYR A 165 8.71 5.22 1.95
C TYR A 165 9.82 5.45 0.93
N GLU A 166 10.07 4.44 0.07
CA GLU A 166 10.95 4.53 -1.10
C GLU A 166 10.10 4.43 -2.38
N PRO A 167 10.10 5.43 -3.27
CA PRO A 167 9.44 5.31 -4.57
C PRO A 167 10.05 4.17 -5.41
N ILE A 168 9.19 3.32 -5.98
CA ILE A 168 9.60 2.19 -6.83
C ILE A 168 9.11 2.44 -8.26
N ALA A 169 10.06 2.59 -9.19
CA ALA A 169 9.75 2.81 -10.60
C ALA A 169 9.32 1.54 -11.35
N GLY A 170 8.54 1.73 -12.42
CA GLY A 170 8.21 0.69 -13.40
C GLY A 170 7.05 -0.24 -13.03
N ILE A 171 6.26 0.09 -12.00
CA ILE A 171 5.08 -0.69 -11.57
C ILE A 171 3.89 0.24 -11.40
N GLY A 172 2.75 -0.12 -11.99
CA GLY A 172 1.54 0.70 -11.95
C GLY A 172 1.72 2.07 -12.59
N ASP A 173 0.91 3.04 -12.17
CA ASP A 173 1.11 4.45 -12.50
C ASP A 173 2.01 5.16 -11.46
N ALA A 174 2.06 4.61 -10.24
CA ALA A 174 3.08 4.89 -9.22
C ALA A 174 3.17 3.70 -8.26
N ALA A 175 4.32 3.52 -7.60
CA ALA A 175 4.47 2.56 -6.53
C ALA A 175 5.47 3.06 -5.47
N THR A 176 5.27 2.62 -4.23
CA THR A 176 6.12 2.96 -3.10
C THR A 176 6.32 1.74 -2.21
N TRP A 177 7.56 1.49 -1.82
CA TRP A 177 7.91 0.52 -0.80
C TRP A 177 7.73 1.12 0.60
N ASP A 178 6.98 0.44 1.45
CA ASP A 178 6.79 0.74 2.87
C ASP A 178 7.77 -0.08 3.71
N PHE A 179 8.80 0.56 4.27
CA PHE A 179 9.79 -0.07 5.15
C PHE A 179 9.21 -0.49 6.50
N THR A 180 8.17 0.20 6.99
CA THR A 180 7.54 -0.14 8.28
C THR A 180 6.80 -1.47 8.16
N SER A 181 6.09 -1.66 7.05
CA SER A 181 5.24 -2.84 6.85
C SER A 181 5.86 -3.88 5.90
N ASN A 182 7.03 -3.62 5.31
CA ASN A 182 7.68 -4.48 4.31
C ASN A 182 6.72 -4.90 3.17
N GLN A 183 6.10 -3.91 2.55
CA GLN A 183 5.10 -4.10 1.50
C GLN A 183 5.26 -3.07 0.39
N LEU A 184 4.92 -3.46 -0.83
CA LEU A 184 4.83 -2.55 -1.97
C LEU A 184 3.39 -2.07 -2.11
N ILE A 185 3.19 -0.77 -2.11
CA ILE A 185 1.91 -0.13 -2.36
C ILE A 185 1.92 0.36 -3.80
N VAL A 186 0.91 0.00 -4.58
CA VAL A 186 0.83 0.29 -6.02
C VAL A 186 -0.43 1.07 -6.32
N LEU A 187 -0.29 2.14 -7.09
CA LEU A 187 -1.38 2.90 -7.70
C LEU A 187 -1.60 2.44 -9.14
N LYS A 188 -2.85 2.22 -9.51
CA LYS A 188 -3.31 2.03 -10.89
C LYS A 188 -4.62 2.77 -11.11
N GLY A 189 -4.61 3.81 -11.95
CA GLY A 189 -5.72 4.75 -12.11
C GLY A 189 -6.04 5.42 -10.78
N ARG A 190 -7.16 5.03 -10.17
CA ARG A 190 -7.59 5.46 -8.83
C ARG A 190 -7.53 4.36 -7.78
N VAL A 191 -7.09 3.16 -8.14
CA VAL A 191 -7.06 2.02 -7.23
C VAL A 191 -5.67 1.85 -6.66
N THR A 192 -5.59 1.70 -5.35
CA THR A 192 -4.38 1.29 -4.65
C THR A 192 -4.51 -0.16 -4.22
N PHE A 193 -3.44 -0.94 -4.30
CA PHE A 193 -3.33 -2.26 -3.70
C PHE A 193 -1.97 -2.48 -3.04
N GLN A 194 -1.88 -3.45 -2.15
CA GLN A 194 -0.66 -3.80 -1.42
C GLN A 194 -0.18 -5.19 -1.78
N VAL A 195 1.12 -5.32 -2.02
CA VAL A 195 1.81 -6.60 -2.17
C VAL A 195 2.69 -6.81 -0.96
N ILE A 196 2.45 -7.91 -0.25
CA ILE A 196 3.17 -8.31 0.95
C ILE A 196 4.32 -9.23 0.54
N SER A 197 5.55 -8.92 0.93
CA SER A 197 6.74 -9.72 0.57
C SER A 197 7.83 -9.68 1.64
N ARG A 198 7.47 -9.91 2.90
CA ARG A 198 8.44 -10.03 4.00
C ARG A 198 8.96 -11.47 4.02
N ILE A 199 10.00 -11.77 3.24
CA ILE A 199 10.57 -13.14 3.14
C ILE A 199 11.98 -13.27 3.75
N GLY A 200 12.53 -12.18 4.26
CA GLY A 200 13.89 -12.11 4.79
C GLY A 200 14.28 -10.70 5.22
N THR A 201 15.50 -10.54 5.71
CA THR A 201 16.07 -9.23 6.09
C THR A 201 16.58 -8.43 4.89
N ASP A 202 16.83 -9.08 3.75
CA ASP A 202 17.23 -8.41 2.52
C ASP A 202 16.04 -7.65 1.89
N VAL A 203 16.07 -6.32 2.05
CA VAL A 203 15.07 -5.40 1.49
C VAL A 203 14.99 -5.51 -0.03
N LYS A 204 16.12 -5.66 -0.73
CA LYS A 204 16.13 -5.68 -2.20
C LYS A 204 15.55 -6.98 -2.73
N ALA A 205 15.80 -8.11 -2.05
CA ALA A 205 15.10 -9.36 -2.35
C ALA A 205 13.57 -9.25 -2.13
N ASN A 206 13.15 -8.67 -1.00
CA ASN A 206 11.74 -8.42 -0.69
C ASN A 206 11.07 -7.53 -1.75
N GLN A 207 11.71 -6.42 -2.14
CA GLN A 207 11.25 -5.51 -3.18
C GLN A 207 11.18 -6.19 -4.54
N ALA A 208 12.20 -6.96 -4.93
CA ALA A 208 12.23 -7.67 -6.21
C ALA A 208 11.07 -8.67 -6.34
N LEU A 209 10.78 -9.42 -5.28
CA LEU A 209 9.62 -10.30 -5.24
C LEU A 209 8.30 -9.52 -5.34
N ALA A 210 8.13 -8.46 -4.54
CA ALA A 210 6.91 -7.65 -4.61
C ALA A 210 6.67 -7.06 -6.02
N LYS A 211 7.71 -6.62 -6.72
CA LYS A 211 7.59 -6.12 -8.10
C LYS A 211 7.08 -7.21 -9.05
N LYS A 212 7.60 -8.44 -8.94
CA LYS A 212 7.13 -9.57 -9.75
C LYS A 212 5.66 -9.90 -9.49
N LEU A 213 5.27 -9.98 -8.22
CA LEU A 213 3.88 -10.26 -7.84
C LEU A 213 2.93 -9.12 -8.24
N ALA A 214 3.35 -7.86 -8.08
CA ALA A 214 2.57 -6.71 -8.54
C ALA A 214 2.37 -6.72 -10.06
N ALA A 215 3.37 -7.17 -10.83
CA ALA A 215 3.23 -7.33 -12.27
C ALA A 215 2.16 -8.38 -12.63
N GLU A 216 2.10 -9.51 -11.92
CA GLU A 216 1.07 -10.54 -12.10
C GLU A 216 -0.35 -10.00 -11.79
N VAL A 217 -0.48 -9.21 -10.71
CA VAL A 217 -1.74 -8.53 -10.36
C VAL A 217 -2.18 -7.57 -11.47
N LEU A 218 -1.27 -6.74 -11.95
CA LEU A 218 -1.55 -5.77 -13.01
C LEU A 218 -1.82 -6.46 -14.36
N ALA A 219 -1.21 -7.61 -14.63
CA ALA A 219 -1.43 -8.39 -15.85
C ALA A 219 -2.84 -9.00 -15.92
N LYS A 220 -3.48 -9.27 -14.77
CA LYS A 220 -4.90 -9.69 -14.71
C LYS A 220 -5.89 -8.56 -15.01
N CYS A 221 -5.45 -7.32 -14.88
CA CYS A 221 -6.23 -6.13 -15.20
C CYS A 221 -5.47 -5.24 -16.20
N PRO A 222 -5.22 -5.74 -17.42
CA PRO A 222 -4.41 -5.03 -18.39
C PRO A 222 -5.08 -3.71 -18.80
N LYS A 223 -4.28 -2.77 -19.33
CA LYS A 223 -4.84 -1.66 -20.08
C LYS A 223 -5.43 -2.26 -21.36
N SER A 224 -6.75 -2.17 -21.54
CA SER A 224 -7.39 -2.46 -22.83
C SER A 224 -6.96 -1.45 -23.88
#